data_AF-A0A1N6VVY0-F1
#
_entry.id   AF-A0A1N6VVY0-F1
#
_cell.length_a   1.000
_cell.length_b   1.000
_cell.length_c   1.000
_cell.angle_alpha   90.00
_cell.angle_beta   90.00
_cell.angle_gamma   90.00
#
_symmetry.space_group_name_H-M   'P 1'
#
loop_
_entity.id
_entity.type
_entity.pdbx_description
1 polymer ?
#
loop_
_entity_poly.entity_id
_entity_poly.type
_entity_poly.pdbx_seq_one_letter_code
_entity_poly.pdbx_strand_id
1 'polypeptide(L)'
;MEQQKLPNVTLALVLAILGFVCCCFGGVPGILFGGIAFFLATKDEKVYKENPENYSNYSTLKTTKTVSIVVLIIGILYLAYSIYGIMSIGGWDAYMEQVQIMTEQYSQ
;
A
#
# COMPACT_ATOMS: atom_id res chain seq x y z
N MET A 1 -30.37 16.10 -12.49
CA MET A 1 -29.11 16.46 -11.82
C MET A 1 -28.04 15.51 -12.35
N GLU A 2 -26.92 16.01 -12.86
CA GLU A 2 -25.82 15.14 -13.32
C GLU A 2 -25.18 14.48 -12.09
N GLN A 3 -25.22 13.15 -12.01
CA GLN A 3 -24.58 12.41 -10.92
C GLN A 3 -23.07 12.56 -11.03
N GLN A 4 -22.43 13.08 -9.98
CA GLN A 4 -21.00 13.34 -9.95
C GLN A 4 -20.23 12.07 -9.56
N LYS A 5 -19.00 11.92 -10.05
CA LYS A 5 -18.12 10.82 -9.64
C LYS A 5 -17.50 11.17 -8.28
N LEU A 6 -17.35 10.18 -7.40
CA LEU A 6 -16.64 10.39 -6.14
C LEU A 6 -15.17 10.73 -6.44
N PRO A 7 -14.66 11.92 -6.05
CA PRO A 7 -13.33 12.39 -6.45
C PRO A 7 -12.20 11.61 -5.77
N ASN A 8 -12.43 11.15 -4.55
CA ASN A 8 -11.45 10.48 -3.70
C ASN A 8 -11.27 9.00 -4.07
N VAL A 9 -12.23 8.35 -4.75
CA VAL A 9 -12.11 6.97 -5.23
C VAL A 9 -10.94 6.80 -6.20
N THR A 10 -10.79 7.73 -7.14
CA THR A 10 -9.67 7.72 -8.09
C THR A 10 -8.34 7.99 -7.39
N LEU A 11 -8.32 8.93 -6.43
CA LEU A 11 -7.15 9.25 -5.62
C LEU A 11 -6.69 8.05 -4.77
N ALA A 12 -7.63 7.38 -4.10
CA ALA A 12 -7.36 6.18 -3.30
C ALA A 12 -6.84 5.02 -4.16
N LEU A 13 -7.37 4.84 -5.36
CA LEU A 13 -6.88 3.83 -6.30
C LEU A 13 -5.42 4.11 -6.74
N VAL A 14 -5.11 5.36 -7.08
CA VAL A 14 -3.74 5.77 -7.46
C VAL A 14 -2.78 5.63 -6.28
N LEU A 15 -3.20 6.02 -5.07
CA LEU A 15 -2.44 5.84 -3.83
C LEU A 15 -2.16 4.36 -3.55
N ALA A 16 -3.12 3.47 -3.79
CA ALA A 16 -2.93 2.03 -3.64
C ALA A 16 -1.93 1.45 -4.66
N ILE A 17 -2.01 1.88 -5.92
CA ILE A 17 -1.09 1.44 -6.98
C ILE A 17 0.34 1.93 -6.70
N LEU A 18 0.50 3.20 -6.32
CA LEU A 18 1.79 3.77 -5.92
C LEU A 18 2.36 3.06 -4.68
N GLY A 19 1.51 2.74 -3.70
CA GLY A 19 1.89 1.95 -2.52
C GLY A 19 2.38 0.55 -2.88
N PHE A 20 1.75 -0.11 -3.87
CA PHE A 20 2.16 -1.42 -4.36
C PHE A 20 3.54 -1.38 -5.02
N VAL A 21 3.83 -0.35 -5.83
CA VAL A 21 5.15 -0.18 -6.45
C VAL A 21 6.22 0.11 -5.39
N CYS A 22 5.90 0.90 -4.36
CA CYS A 22 6.82 1.22 -3.25
C CYS A 22 7.08 0.04 -2.31
N CYS A 23 6.17 -0.93 -2.21
CA CYS A 23 6.34 -2.16 -1.41
C CYS A 23 7.64 -2.91 -1.77
N CYS A 24 8.02 -2.92 -3.04
CA CYS A 24 9.17 -3.68 -3.55
C CYS A 24 10.53 -2.99 -3.35
N PHE A 25 10.56 -1.67 -3.10
CA PHE A 25 11.81 -0.89 -2.98
C PHE A 25 12.13 -0.46 -1.54
N GLY A 26 11.16 -0.51 -0.62
CA GLY A 26 11.38 -0.06 0.75
C GLY A 26 10.46 -0.67 1.81
N GLY A 27 9.54 -1.58 1.46
CA GLY A 27 8.66 -2.37 2.35
C GLY A 27 7.65 -1.57 3.20
N VAL A 28 8.14 -0.62 3.98
CA VAL A 28 7.44 0.24 4.92
C VAL A 28 6.47 1.26 4.27
N PRO A 29 6.79 1.91 3.12
CA PRO A 29 5.89 2.90 2.54
C PRO A 29 4.59 2.27 2.03
N GLY A 30 4.62 1.00 1.59
CA GLY A 30 3.46 0.30 1.05
C GLY A 30 2.33 0.12 2.06
N ILE A 31 2.67 -0.14 3.33
CA ILE A 31 1.68 -0.27 4.41
C ILE A 31 1.06 1.08 4.76
N LEU A 32 1.86 2.14 4.82
CA LEU A 32 1.39 3.50 5.08
C LEU A 32 0.43 3.98 3.99
N PHE A 33 0.83 3.86 2.72
CA PHE A 33 0.01 4.27 1.59
C PHE A 33 -1.26 3.41 1.45
N GLY A 34 -1.18 2.09 1.68
CA GLY A 34 -2.34 1.21 1.71
C GLY A 34 -3.34 1.54 2.82
N GLY A 35 -2.83 1.91 4.01
CA GLY A 35 -3.66 2.37 5.12
C GLY A 35 -4.37 3.69 4.85
N ILE A 36 -3.68 4.67 4.25
CA ILE A 36 -4.27 5.96 3.87
C ILE A 36 -5.33 5.78 2.78
N ALA A 37 -5.06 4.94 1.77
CA ALA A 37 -6.02 4.62 0.70
C ALA A 37 -7.31 3.99 1.28
N PHE A 38 -7.18 3.06 2.23
CA PHE A 38 -8.32 2.46 2.91
C PHE A 38 -9.13 3.50 3.72
N PHE A 39 -8.44 4.38 4.44
CA PHE A 39 -9.09 5.44 5.21
C PHE A 39 -9.88 6.41 4.30
N LEU A 40 -9.30 6.79 3.16
CA LEU A 40 -9.95 7.67 2.19
C LEU A 40 -11.18 7.00 1.55
N ALA A 41 -11.09 5.71 1.19
CA ALA A 41 -12.23 4.94 0.70
C ALA A 41 -13.36 4.81 1.75
N THR A 42 -13.01 4.70 3.03
CA THR A 42 -13.99 4.62 4.14
C THR A 42 -14.66 5.97 4.40
N LYS A 43 -13.92 7.08 4.24
CA LYS A 43 -14.47 8.45 4.27
C LYS A 43 -15.48 8.67 3.15
N ASP A 44 -15.15 8.26 1.93
CA ASP A 44 -16.06 8.37 0.78
C ASP A 44 -17.32 7.54 0.95
N GLU A 45 -17.25 6.37 1.59
CA GLU A 45 -18.42 5.55 1.86
C GLU A 45 -19.41 6.30 2.77
N LYS A 46 -18.91 7.09 3.72
CA LYS A 46 -19.75 7.95 4.56
C LYS A 46 -20.38 9.09 3.74
N VAL A 47 -19.60 9.78 2.91
CA VAL A 47 -20.11 10.87 2.05
C VAL A 47 -21.18 10.34 1.09
N TYR A 48 -20.99 9.14 0.54
CA TYR A 48 -21.99 8.47 -0.28
C TYR A 48 -23.28 8.16 0.49
N LYS A 49 -23.18 7.70 1.75
CA LYS A 49 -24.35 7.43 2.60
C LYS A 49 -25.11 8.69 2.98
N GLU A 50 -24.43 9.82 3.11
CA GLU A 50 -25.05 11.11 3.41
C GLU A 50 -25.81 11.68 2.20
N ASN A 51 -25.33 11.45 0.97
CA ASN A 51 -25.96 11.98 -0.25
C ASN A 51 -25.94 10.97 -1.42
N PRO A 52 -26.70 9.86 -1.35
CA PRO A 52 -26.63 8.78 -2.35
C PRO A 52 -27.15 9.21 -3.74
N GLU A 53 -28.05 10.20 -3.82
CA GLU A 53 -28.64 10.66 -5.09
C GLU A 53 -27.67 11.44 -5.98
N ASN A 54 -26.61 12.01 -5.39
CA ASN A 54 -25.62 12.82 -6.10
C ASN A 54 -24.47 12.02 -6.72
N TYR A 55 -24.35 10.72 -6.41
CA TYR A 55 -23.19 9.93 -6.79
C TYR A 55 -23.55 8.64 -7.54
N SER A 56 -22.94 8.44 -8.71
CA SER A 56 -23.15 7.24 -9.55
C SER A 56 -22.14 6.13 -9.32
N ASN A 57 -20.99 6.44 -8.70
CA ASN A 57 -19.78 5.60 -8.75
C ASN A 57 -19.57 4.68 -7.54
N TYR A 58 -20.66 4.25 -6.90
CA TYR A 58 -20.60 3.38 -5.72
C TYR A 58 -19.94 2.02 -5.99
N SER A 59 -20.12 1.47 -7.20
CA SER A 59 -19.46 0.23 -7.63
C SER A 59 -17.93 0.37 -7.57
N THR A 60 -17.40 1.49 -8.04
CA THR A 60 -15.95 1.78 -8.03
C THR A 60 -15.43 1.98 -6.62
N LEU A 61 -16.23 2.56 -5.72
CA LEU A 61 -15.88 2.67 -4.30
C LEU A 61 -15.71 1.29 -3.64
N LYS A 62 -16.64 0.36 -3.89
CA LYS A 62 -16.52 -1.03 -3.41
C LYS A 62 -15.26 -1.69 -3.95
N THR A 63 -15.01 -1.58 -5.25
CA THR A 63 -13.81 -2.14 -5.88
C THR A 63 -12.54 -1.57 -5.24
N THR A 64 -12.48 -0.24 -5.06
CA THR A 64 -11.30 0.44 -4.48
C THR A 64 -11.05 0.01 -3.05
N LYS A 65 -12.12 -0.19 -2.26
CA LYS A 65 -12.02 -0.69 -0.89
C LYS A 65 -11.47 -2.13 -0.85
N THR A 66 -11.98 -3.01 -1.72
CA THR A 66 -11.47 -4.37 -1.86
C THR A 66 -10.00 -4.38 -2.29
N VAL A 67 -9.64 -3.61 -3.31
CA VAL A 67 -8.26 -3.51 -3.81
C VAL A 67 -7.32 -2.98 -2.72
N SER A 68 -7.73 -1.96 -1.94
CA SER A 68 -6.92 -1.43 -0.84
C SER A 68 -6.63 -2.48 0.24
N ILE A 69 -7.62 -3.32 0.58
CA ILE A 69 -7.43 -4.43 1.52
C ILE A 69 -6.44 -5.46 0.96
N VAL A 70 -6.59 -5.83 -0.31
CA VAL A 70 -5.70 -6.81 -0.96
C VAL A 70 -4.25 -6.31 -0.95
N VAL A 71 -4.02 -5.05 -1.31
CA VAL A 71 -2.68 -4.43 -1.27
C VAL A 71 -2.11 -4.41 0.14
N LEU A 72 -2.92 -4.09 1.16
CA LEU A 72 -2.49 -4.13 2.56
C LEU A 72 -2.04 -5.53 3.00
N ILE A 73 -2.83 -6.56 2.67
CA ILE A 73 -2.51 -7.95 3.00
C ILE A 73 -1.22 -8.39 2.32
N ILE A 74 -1.06 -8.10 1.02
CA ILE A 74 0.17 -8.42 0.28
C ILE A 74 1.38 -7.70 0.90
N GLY A 75 1.24 -6.42 1.26
CA GLY A 75 2.30 -5.67 1.92
C GLY A 75 2.74 -6.29 3.25
N ILE A 76 1.78 -6.73 4.08
CA ILE A 76 2.08 -7.41 5.35
C ILE A 76 2.80 -8.74 5.12
N LEU A 77 2.33 -9.56 4.17
CA LEU A 77 2.98 -10.82 3.83
C LEU A 77 4.40 -10.62 3.32
N TYR A 78 4.63 -9.59 2.51
CA TYR A 78 5.96 -9.26 1.99
C TYR A 78 6.90 -8.81 3.12
N LEU A 79 6.40 -8.00 4.06
CA LEU A 79 7.17 -7.58 5.24
C LEU A 79 7.53 -8.78 6.14
N ALA A 80 6.59 -9.70 6.36
CA ALA A 80 6.85 -10.93 7.09
C ALA A 80 7.90 -11.81 6.39
N TYR A 81 7.83 -11.93 5.06
CA TYR A 81 8.81 -12.67 4.26
C TYR A 81 10.19 -12.02 4.32
N SER A 82 10.27 -10.69 4.21
CA SER A 82 11.52 -9.92 4.34
C SER A 82 12.17 -10.12 5.71
N ILE A 83 11.39 -10.03 6.80
CA ILE A 83 11.88 -10.27 8.16
C ILE A 83 12.38 -11.72 8.31
N TYR A 84 11.62 -12.69 7.78
CA TYR A 84 12.03 -14.09 7.79
C TYR A 84 13.34 -14.32 7.02
N GLY A 85 13.50 -13.69 5.86
CA GLY A 85 14.74 -13.71 5.08
C GLY A 85 15.94 -13.18 5.88
N ILE A 86 15.80 -12.01 6.52
CA ILE A 86 16.86 -11.42 7.36
C ILE A 86 17.20 -12.34 8.54
N MET A 87 16.21 -12.92 9.22
CA MET A 87 16.44 -13.86 10.31
C MET A 87 17.15 -15.14 9.83
N SER A 88 16.81 -15.65 8.63
CA SER A 88 17.43 -16.87 8.07
C SER A 88 18.89 -16.69 7.67
N ILE A 89 19.32 -15.47 7.36
CA ILE A 89 20.70 -15.14 6.96
C ILE A 89 21.64 -15.02 8.18
N GLY A 90 21.10 -15.08 9.41
CA GLY A 90 21.87 -14.88 10.65
C GLY A 90 21.52 -13.59 11.38
N GLY A 91 20.38 -12.98 11.03
CA GLY A 91 19.90 -11.75 11.66
C GLY A 91 20.51 -10.50 11.04
N TRP A 92 20.21 -9.36 11.69
CA TRP A 92 20.70 -8.05 11.24
C TRP A 92 22.23 -7.96 11.22
N ASP A 93 22.90 -8.66 12.13
CA ASP A 93 24.37 -8.65 12.23
C ASP A 93 25.04 -9.29 11.00
N ALA A 94 24.58 -10.46 10.56
CA ALA A 94 25.10 -11.13 9.37
C ALA A 94 24.78 -10.37 8.06
N TYR A 95 23.62 -9.70 8.02
CA TYR A 95 23.26 -8.83 6.90
C TYR A 95 24.22 -7.63 6.80
N MET A 96 24.51 -6.98 7.93
CA MET A 96 25.43 -5.84 7.98
C MET A 96 26.86 -6.24 7.61
N GLU A 97 27.33 -7.41 8.03
CA GLU A 97 28.65 -7.93 7.68
C GLU A 97 28.77 -8.17 6.15
N GLN A 98 27.76 -8.79 5.51
CA GLN A 98 27.77 -8.97 4.05
C GLN A 98 27.75 -7.64 3.29
N VAL A 99 26.97 -6.66 3.77
CA VAL A 99 26.93 -5.33 3.16
C VAL A 99 28.30 -4.66 3.26
N GLN A 100 28.97 -4.79 4.41
CA GLN A 100 30.29 -4.21 4.64
C GLN A 100 31.35 -4.84 3.72
N ILE A 101 31.39 -6.18 3.62
CA ILE A 101 32.29 -6.93 2.73
C ILE A 101 32.06 -6.55 1.26
N MET A 102 30.81 -6.47 0.81
CA MET A 102 30.51 -6.03 -0.56
C MET A 102 30.98 -4.60 -0.81
N THR A 103 30.73 -3.67 0.13
CA THR A 103 31.11 -2.26 -0.02
C THR A 103 32.62 -2.10 -0.13
N GLU A 104 33.38 -2.86 0.65
CA GLU A 104 34.84 -2.87 0.58
C GLU A 104 35.35 -3.41 -0.76
N GLN A 105 34.73 -4.47 -1.31
CA GLN A 105 35.08 -5.00 -2.63
C GLN A 105 34.80 -4.03 -3.79
N TYR A 106 33.77 -3.19 -3.72
CA TYR A 106 33.49 -2.18 -4.75
C TYR A 106 34.34 -0.91 -4.59
N SER A 107 34.99 -0.72 -3.43
CA SER A 107 35.84 0.45 -3.14
C SER A 107 37.32 0.29 -3.53
N GLN A 108 37.71 -0.90 -4.00
CA GLN A 108 39.01 -1.25 -4.59
C GLN A 108 38.88 -1.35 -6.11
#